data_AF-A0A2L0F6F0-F1
#
_entry.id   AF-A0A2L0F6F0-F1
#
_cell.length_a   1.000
_cell.length_b   1.000
_cell.length_c   1.000
_cell.angle_alpha   90.00
_cell.angle_beta   90.00
_cell.angle_gamma   90.00
#
_symmetry.space_group_name_H-M   'P 1'
#
loop_
_entity.id
_entity.type
_entity.pdbx_description
1 polymer ?
#
loop_
_entity_poly.entity_id
_entity_poly.type
_entity_poly.pdbx_seq_one_letter_code
_entity_poly.pdbx_strand_id
1 'polypeptide(L)'
;MNQGPQGAARCRVCTATLTPGSDRCPQCGADQGTESCPHCGAVAGVSAHGELRFRCDVCGGPRIPVANARVKRSGREAPLLQKARAAASARSVWRAAGVAASVLLGFELLLLAVLLLLFSASVGLFTAGLLTTAPVAVFALWALRRAKARGRDIAPALDAAWVSVATDVARQAERPLTAGALARTLRVTEPQAEELLALLEVNDLVRGAVSPADTGGEPKLRIGDSPAEELAASALAAEEEAFAARQAERLPQRTAHVDPTKR
;
A
#
# COMPACT_ATOMS: atom_id res chain seq x y z
N MET A 1 -7.90 4.44 46.95
CA MET A 1 -7.24 4.32 45.63
C MET A 1 -6.01 5.21 45.64
N ASN A 2 -4.83 4.66 45.93
CA ASN A 2 -3.57 5.40 45.95
C ASN A 2 -3.11 5.66 44.52
N GLN A 3 -3.31 6.88 44.01
CA GLN A 3 -2.55 7.36 42.87
C GLN A 3 -1.14 7.66 43.38
N GLY A 4 -0.22 6.71 43.19
CA GLY A 4 1.22 6.96 43.40
C GLY A 4 1.67 8.15 42.55
N PRO A 5 2.73 8.86 42.97
CA PRO A 5 3.22 10.04 42.26
C PRO A 5 3.40 9.70 40.78
N GLN A 6 2.66 10.38 39.92
CA GLN A 6 2.77 10.21 38.46
C GLN A 6 4.18 10.63 38.06
N GLY A 7 5.10 9.66 37.99
CA GLY A 7 6.44 9.89 37.48
C GLY A 7 6.33 10.54 36.11
N ALA A 8 7.11 11.61 35.89
CA ALA A 8 7.11 12.34 34.64
C ALA A 8 7.15 11.36 33.47
N ALA A 9 6.13 11.41 32.60
CA ALA A 9 6.05 10.52 31.44
C ALA A 9 7.33 10.67 30.62
N ARG A 10 7.95 9.55 30.24
CA ARG A 10 9.16 9.56 29.41
C ARG A 10 8.82 9.14 28.00
N CYS A 11 9.47 9.78 27.03
CA CYS A 11 9.35 9.44 25.63
C CYS A 11 9.78 7.98 25.42
N ARG A 12 8.94 7.19 24.75
CA ARG A 12 9.25 5.77 24.49
C ARG A 12 10.43 5.56 23.54
N VAL A 13 10.81 6.58 22.77
CA VAL A 13 11.88 6.50 21.75
C VAL A 13 13.21 7.00 22.32
N CYS A 14 13.26 8.21 22.88
CA CYS A 14 14.51 8.83 23.34
C CYS A 14 14.63 8.94 24.86
N THR A 15 13.66 8.43 25.64
CA THR A 15 13.60 8.49 27.11
C THR A 15 13.51 9.88 27.75
N ALA A 16 13.46 10.94 26.95
CA ALA A 16 13.30 12.32 27.44
C ALA A 16 12.01 12.52 28.22
N THR A 17 12.04 13.38 29.23
CA THR A 17 10.84 13.80 29.96
C THR A 17 9.87 14.51 29.03
N LEU A 18 8.63 14.04 29.01
CA LEU A 18 7.52 14.62 28.27
C LEU A 18 6.82 15.66 29.13
N THR A 19 6.42 16.75 28.52
CA THR A 19 5.51 17.70 29.15
C THR A 19 4.15 16.99 29.38
N PRO A 20 3.52 17.14 30.55
CA PRO A 20 2.21 16.55 30.80
C PRO A 20 1.21 16.96 29.71
N GLY A 21 0.59 15.99 29.04
CA GLY A 21 -0.35 16.23 27.94
C GLY A 21 0.27 16.49 26.56
N SER A 22 1.60 16.39 26.41
CA SER A 22 2.21 16.47 25.07
C SER A 22 2.02 15.16 24.31
N ASP A 23 1.29 15.22 23.20
CA ASP A 23 1.14 14.10 22.25
C ASP A 23 2.44 13.77 21.50
N ARG A 24 3.43 14.68 21.51
CA ARG A 24 4.71 14.49 20.84
C ARG A 24 5.86 14.81 21.77
N CYS A 25 6.94 14.06 21.63
CA CYS A 25 8.18 14.35 22.33
C CYS A 25 8.82 15.63 21.76
N PRO A 26 9.18 16.62 22.60
CA PRO A 26 9.82 17.85 22.13
C PRO A 26 11.25 17.61 21.62
N GLN A 27 11.92 16.54 22.07
CA GLN A 27 13.31 16.27 21.70
C GLN A 27 13.46 15.50 20.38
N CYS A 28 12.65 14.45 20.18
CA CYS A 28 12.74 13.59 18.99
C CYS A 28 11.52 13.64 18.07
N GLY A 29 10.46 14.37 18.43
CA GLY A 29 9.24 14.47 17.64
C GLY A 29 8.32 13.24 17.66
N ALA A 30 8.71 12.16 18.35
CA ALA A 30 7.93 10.92 18.38
C ALA A 30 6.54 11.11 19.00
N ASP A 31 5.52 10.62 18.30
CA ASP A 31 4.14 10.59 18.78
C ASP A 31 4.00 9.61 19.96
N GLN A 32 3.38 10.06 21.04
CA GLN A 32 3.17 9.31 22.28
C GLN A 32 1.76 8.71 22.37
N GLY A 33 1.04 8.70 21.25
CA GLY A 33 -0.28 8.06 21.14
C GLY A 33 -0.32 6.63 21.69
N THR A 34 -1.44 6.30 22.32
CA THR A 34 -1.68 5.01 22.98
C THR A 34 -2.34 3.97 22.08
N GLU A 35 -2.69 4.32 20.84
CA GLU A 35 -3.39 3.44 19.93
C GLU A 35 -2.45 2.34 19.37
N SER A 36 -2.96 1.11 19.35
CA SER A 36 -2.29 -0.03 18.71
C SER A 36 -2.39 0.05 17.19
N CYS A 37 -1.32 -0.29 16.48
CA CYS A 37 -1.33 -0.37 15.03
C CYS A 37 -2.23 -1.53 14.56
N PRO A 38 -3.18 -1.31 13.62
CA PRO A 38 -4.07 -2.37 13.12
C PRO A 38 -3.33 -3.45 12.31
N HIS A 39 -2.06 -3.24 11.96
CA HIS A 39 -1.26 -4.19 11.18
C HIS A 39 -0.38 -5.09 12.03
N CYS A 40 0.35 -4.53 13.00
CA CYS A 40 1.31 -5.27 13.81
C CYS A 40 0.92 -5.37 15.28
N GLY A 41 -0.18 -4.74 15.70
CA GLY A 41 -0.61 -4.68 17.10
C GLY A 41 0.27 -3.80 18.01
N ALA A 42 1.43 -3.33 17.53
CA ALA A 42 2.34 -2.52 18.34
C ALA A 42 1.75 -1.15 18.66
N VAL A 43 1.92 -0.70 19.91
CA VAL A 43 1.61 0.67 20.33
C VAL A 43 2.77 1.57 19.94
N ALA A 44 2.70 2.10 18.72
CA ALA A 44 3.76 2.87 18.09
C ALA A 44 3.30 4.29 17.73
N GLY A 45 4.25 5.18 17.49
CA GLY A 45 3.98 6.48 16.90
C GLY A 45 3.55 6.38 15.43
N VAL A 46 3.21 7.54 14.88
CA VAL A 46 2.83 7.71 13.48
C VAL A 46 3.67 8.83 12.87
N SER A 47 4.49 8.51 11.86
CA SER A 47 5.22 9.51 11.07
C SER A 47 4.47 9.84 9.78
N ALA A 48 4.56 11.09 9.32
CA ALA A 48 4.13 11.44 7.97
C ALA A 48 4.91 10.63 6.91
N HIS A 49 4.25 10.28 5.81
CA HIS A 49 4.85 9.55 4.70
C HIS A 49 4.33 10.09 3.38
N GLY A 50 5.23 10.39 2.43
CA GLY A 50 4.87 11.04 1.16
C GLY A 50 3.86 10.27 0.32
N GLU A 51 3.82 8.94 0.44
CA GLU A 51 2.93 8.08 -0.35
C GLU A 51 1.75 7.51 0.45
N LEU A 52 1.94 7.28 1.76
CA LEU A 52 0.92 6.63 2.61
C LEU A 52 0.13 7.64 3.44
N ARG A 53 0.43 8.93 3.30
CA ARG A 53 0.09 10.05 4.20
C ARG A 53 0.72 9.91 5.59
N PHE A 54 0.52 8.76 6.21
CA PHE A 54 1.02 8.41 7.53
C PHE A 54 1.37 6.92 7.60
N ARG A 55 2.44 6.59 8.33
CA ARG A 55 2.88 5.20 8.54
C ARG A 55 3.14 4.91 10.01
N CYS A 56 3.00 3.65 10.38
CA CYS A 56 3.45 3.16 11.68
C CYS A 56 4.98 3.16 11.76
N ASP A 57 5.53 3.71 12.83
CA ASP A 57 6.99 3.79 13.03
C ASP A 57 7.65 2.42 13.25
N VAL A 58 6.87 1.39 13.63
CA VAL A 58 7.36 0.03 13.88
C VAL A 58 7.29 -0.85 12.62
N CYS A 59 6.11 -0.99 12.00
CA CYS A 59 5.95 -1.91 10.85
C CYS A 59 6.01 -1.22 9.49
N GLY A 60 6.06 0.12 9.44
CA GLY A 60 6.03 0.90 8.21
C GLY A 60 4.70 0.87 7.44
N GLY A 61 3.69 0.15 7.93
CA GLY A 61 2.37 0.05 7.30
C GLY A 61 1.57 1.36 7.38
N PRO A 62 0.64 1.60 6.43
CA PRO A 62 -0.19 2.80 6.43
C PRO A 62 -1.04 2.85 7.69
N ARG A 63 -1.23 4.05 8.24
CA ARG A 63 -1.99 4.22 9.48
C ARG A 63 -2.69 5.57 9.49
N ILE A 64 -3.95 5.59 9.88
CA ILE A 64 -4.72 6.82 10.08
C ILE A 64 -4.55 7.23 11.55
N PRO A 65 -3.98 8.40 11.88
CA PRO A 65 -3.92 8.88 13.25
C PRO A 65 -5.29 9.40 13.70
N VAL A 66 -5.66 9.11 14.96
CA VAL A 66 -6.85 9.68 15.59
C VAL A 66 -6.41 10.32 16.91
N ALA A 67 -6.58 11.63 17.03
CA ALA A 67 -6.16 12.39 18.20
C ALA A 67 -7.07 12.16 19.41
N ASN A 68 -8.36 11.89 19.17
CA ASN A 68 -9.34 11.75 20.23
C ASN A 68 -9.46 10.29 20.67
N ALA A 69 -8.90 9.97 21.84
CA ALA A 69 -8.95 8.63 22.44
C ALA A 69 -10.39 8.12 22.73
N ARG A 70 -11.40 8.99 22.69
CA ARG A 70 -12.81 8.59 22.84
C ARG A 70 -13.38 7.92 21.59
N VAL A 71 -12.80 8.17 20.42
CA VAL A 71 -13.27 7.59 19.16
C VAL A 71 -12.84 6.13 19.11
N LYS A 72 -13.81 5.22 19.25
CA LYS A 72 -13.58 3.78 19.05
C LYS A 72 -13.60 3.48 17.56
N ARG A 73 -12.55 2.83 17.05
CA ARG A 73 -12.50 2.40 15.66
C ARG A 73 -13.29 1.12 15.46
N SER A 74 -14.02 1.02 14.35
CA SER A 74 -14.74 -0.20 14.00
C SER A 74 -13.83 -1.33 13.51
N GLY A 75 -12.59 -1.01 13.09
CA GLY A 75 -11.67 -1.96 12.47
C GLY A 75 -11.96 -2.25 11.00
N ARG A 76 -13.01 -1.64 10.42
CA ARG A 76 -13.37 -1.77 8.99
C ARG A 76 -12.30 -1.22 8.05
N GLU A 77 -11.48 -0.31 8.55
CA GLU A 77 -10.35 0.25 7.82
C GLU A 77 -9.18 -0.74 7.68
N ALA A 78 -9.07 -1.75 8.56
CA ALA A 78 -7.93 -2.66 8.59
C ALA A 78 -7.68 -3.40 7.26
N PRO A 79 -8.68 -4.05 6.62
CA PRO A 79 -8.46 -4.71 5.32
C PRO A 79 -8.14 -3.71 4.20
N LEU A 80 -8.67 -2.49 4.24
CA LEU A 80 -8.40 -1.44 3.25
C LEU A 80 -6.96 -0.92 3.38
N LEU A 81 -6.50 -0.70 4.61
CA LEU A 81 -5.11 -0.37 4.91
C LEU A 81 -4.17 -1.53 4.53
N GLN A 82 -4.59 -2.79 4.72
CA GLN A 82 -3.79 -3.95 4.31
C GLN A 82 -3.65 -4.04 2.79
N LYS A 83 -4.73 -3.75 2.04
CA LYS A 83 -4.70 -3.64 0.58
C LYS A 83 -3.75 -2.53 0.12
N ALA A 84 -3.80 -1.35 0.74
CA ALA A 84 -2.87 -0.26 0.47
C ALA A 84 -1.42 -0.64 0.76
N ARG A 85 -1.15 -1.35 1.87
CA ARG A 85 0.17 -1.87 2.22
C ARG A 85 0.69 -2.87 1.18
N ALA A 86 -0.17 -3.80 0.75
CA ALA A 86 0.18 -4.79 -0.26
C ALA A 86 0.54 -4.11 -1.59
N ALA A 87 -0.23 -3.12 -2.02
CA ALA A 87 0.06 -2.35 -3.22
C ALA A 87 1.37 -1.53 -3.11
N ALA A 88 1.60 -0.88 -1.96
CA ALA A 88 2.82 -0.11 -1.71
C ALA A 88 4.09 -0.98 -1.66
N SER A 89 4.02 -2.14 -0.99
CA SER A 89 5.13 -3.10 -0.94
C SER A 89 5.40 -3.75 -2.29
N ALA A 90 4.36 -4.09 -3.07
CA ALA A 90 4.54 -4.57 -4.43
C ALA A 90 5.23 -3.51 -5.31
N ARG A 91 4.83 -2.23 -5.18
CA ARG A 91 5.48 -1.12 -5.88
C ARG A 91 6.96 -0.98 -5.49
N SER A 92 7.30 -1.08 -4.21
CA SER A 92 8.70 -0.97 -3.77
C SER A 92 9.56 -2.12 -4.31
N VAL A 93 9.04 -3.34 -4.33
CA VAL A 93 9.71 -4.50 -4.94
C VAL A 93 9.94 -4.29 -6.44
N TRP A 94 8.92 -3.85 -7.19
CA TRP A 94 9.07 -3.58 -8.63
C TRP A 94 10.03 -2.42 -8.93
N ARG A 95 10.07 -1.40 -8.06
CA ARG A 95 11.08 -0.33 -8.15
C ARG A 95 12.48 -0.85 -7.90
N ALA A 96 12.69 -1.66 -6.86
CA ALA A 96 13.99 -2.25 -6.57
C ALA A 96 14.47 -3.15 -7.72
N ALA A 97 13.58 -3.96 -8.29
CA ALA A 97 13.87 -4.78 -9.47
C ALA A 97 14.24 -3.92 -10.69
N GLY A 98 13.50 -2.84 -10.95
CA GLY A 98 13.81 -1.89 -12.01
C GLY A 98 15.16 -1.21 -11.84
N VAL A 99 15.48 -0.74 -10.62
CA VAL A 99 16.77 -0.13 -10.29
C VAL A 99 17.92 -1.13 -10.46
N ALA A 100 17.76 -2.35 -9.95
CA ALA A 100 18.78 -3.39 -10.10
C ALA A 100 19.02 -3.74 -11.58
N ALA A 101 17.95 -3.87 -12.38
CA ALA A 101 18.06 -4.12 -13.81
C ALA A 101 18.72 -2.94 -14.56
N SER A 102 18.44 -1.69 -14.16
CA SER A 102 19.11 -0.51 -14.73
C SER A 102 20.60 -0.45 -14.37
N VAL A 103 20.98 -0.82 -13.15
CA VAL A 103 22.40 -0.92 -12.76
C VAL A 103 23.12 -2.00 -13.57
N LEU A 104 22.49 -3.18 -13.73
CA LEU A 104 23.01 -4.27 -14.55
C LEU A 104 23.16 -3.84 -16.01
N LEU A 105 22.14 -3.19 -16.59
CA LEU A 105 22.20 -2.66 -17.95
C LEU A 105 23.33 -1.65 -18.11
N GLY A 106 23.53 -0.74 -17.16
CA GLY A 106 24.63 0.21 -17.18
C GLY A 106 26.00 -0.48 -17.17
N PHE A 107 26.14 -1.55 -16.39
CA PHE A 107 27.35 -2.37 -16.36
C PHE A 107 27.57 -3.12 -17.69
N GLU A 108 26.54 -3.72 -18.28
CA GLU A 108 26.63 -4.37 -19.59
C GLU A 108 27.02 -3.38 -20.71
N LEU A 109 26.42 -2.19 -20.72
CA LEU A 109 26.76 -1.14 -21.69
C LEU A 109 28.21 -0.67 -21.53
N LEU A 110 28.70 -0.56 -20.29
CA LEU A 110 30.11 -0.23 -20.02
C LEU A 110 31.04 -1.32 -20.57
N LEU A 111 30.73 -2.60 -20.31
CA LEU A 111 31.51 -3.73 -20.84
C LEU A 111 31.50 -3.77 -22.37
N LEU A 112 30.33 -3.55 -22.99
CA LEU A 112 30.20 -3.48 -24.44
C LEU A 112 31.02 -2.32 -25.02
N ALA A 113 31.00 -1.16 -24.38
CA ALA A 113 31.81 0.00 -24.80
C ALA A 113 33.31 -0.30 -24.73
N VAL A 114 33.78 -0.94 -23.66
CA VAL A 114 35.18 -1.38 -23.52
C VAL A 114 35.55 -2.40 -24.61
N LEU A 115 34.68 -3.38 -24.89
CA LEU A 115 34.90 -4.37 -25.94
C LEU A 115 34.97 -3.72 -27.34
N LEU A 116 34.05 -2.80 -27.66
CA LEU A 116 34.08 -2.05 -28.92
C LEU A 116 35.35 -1.22 -29.07
N LEU A 117 35.86 -0.66 -27.98
CA LEU A 117 37.11 0.10 -27.96
C LEU A 117 38.33 -0.81 -28.22
N LEU A 118 38.35 -2.01 -27.64
CA LEU A 118 39.47 -2.96 -27.78
C LEU A 118 39.49 -3.69 -29.14
N PHE A 119 38.33 -4.10 -29.64
CA PHE A 119 38.21 -4.95 -30.83
C PHE A 119 37.82 -4.20 -32.11
N SER A 120 37.79 -2.86 -32.06
CA SER A 120 37.21 -2.01 -33.10
C SER A 120 35.70 -2.23 -33.28
N ALA A 121 35.02 -1.23 -33.82
CA ALA A 121 33.57 -1.24 -34.02
C ALA A 121 33.17 -2.17 -35.17
N SER A 122 33.17 -3.48 -34.91
CA SER A 122 32.63 -4.46 -35.85
C SER A 122 31.11 -4.57 -35.71
N VAL A 123 30.42 -4.71 -36.86
CA VAL A 123 28.96 -4.88 -36.90
C VAL A 123 28.52 -6.10 -36.07
N GLY A 124 29.31 -7.18 -36.09
CA GLY A 124 29.02 -8.40 -35.33
C GLY A 124 29.07 -8.21 -33.81
N LEU A 125 30.02 -7.43 -33.28
CA LEU A 125 30.11 -7.17 -31.85
C LEU A 125 28.99 -6.23 -31.39
N PHE A 126 28.57 -5.28 -32.24
CA PHE A 126 27.41 -4.44 -31.99
C PHE A 126 26.10 -5.23 -31.95
N THR A 127 25.87 -6.13 -32.92
CA THR A 127 24.64 -6.94 -32.95
C THR A 127 24.58 -7.94 -31.79
N ALA A 128 25.71 -8.56 -31.44
CA ALA A 128 25.80 -9.42 -30.26
C ALA A 128 25.51 -8.64 -28.96
N GLY A 129 26.11 -7.46 -28.80
CA GLY A 129 25.86 -6.59 -27.65
C GLY A 129 24.42 -6.10 -27.56
N LEU A 130 23.78 -5.79 -28.68
CA LEU A 130 22.36 -5.44 -28.71
C LEU A 130 21.47 -6.62 -28.30
N LEU A 131 21.79 -7.83 -28.78
CA LEU A 131 21.04 -9.03 -28.45
C LEU A 131 21.10 -9.38 -26.95
N THR A 132 22.22 -9.08 -26.28
CA THR A 132 22.36 -9.30 -24.83
C THR A 132 21.73 -8.19 -23.99
N THR A 133 21.89 -6.92 -24.39
CA THR A 133 21.39 -5.77 -23.61
C THR A 133 19.89 -5.53 -23.78
N ALA A 134 19.31 -5.89 -24.93
CA ALA A 134 17.91 -5.64 -25.23
C ALA A 134 16.93 -6.32 -24.24
N PRO A 135 17.07 -7.62 -23.88
CA PRO A 135 16.23 -8.25 -22.87
C PRO A 135 16.28 -7.56 -21.50
N VAL A 136 17.48 -7.13 -21.05
CA VAL A 136 17.67 -6.44 -19.77
C VAL A 136 17.00 -5.07 -19.79
N ALA A 137 17.15 -4.32 -20.89
CA ALA A 137 16.49 -3.04 -21.09
C ALA A 137 14.95 -3.16 -21.12
N VAL A 138 14.43 -4.17 -21.83
CA VAL A 138 12.98 -4.46 -21.88
C VAL A 138 12.47 -4.81 -20.48
N PHE A 139 13.17 -5.66 -19.74
CA PHE A 139 12.81 -6.03 -18.37
C PHE A 139 12.81 -4.82 -17.43
N ALA A 140 13.85 -3.98 -17.49
CA ALA A 140 13.92 -2.76 -16.69
C ALA A 140 12.73 -1.83 -16.96
N LEU A 141 12.41 -1.59 -18.23
CA LEU A 141 11.25 -0.76 -18.62
C LEU A 141 9.93 -1.38 -18.15
N TRP A 142 9.77 -2.69 -18.30
CA TRP A 142 8.58 -3.41 -17.86
C TRP A 142 8.41 -3.34 -16.34
N ALA A 143 9.47 -3.56 -15.56
CA ALA A 143 9.46 -3.46 -14.10
C ALA A 143 9.06 -2.04 -13.64
N LEU A 144 9.60 -1.00 -14.27
CA LEU A 144 9.24 0.40 -13.98
C LEU A 144 7.78 0.71 -14.34
N ARG A 145 7.28 0.19 -15.47
CA ARG A 145 5.86 0.31 -15.85
C ARG A 145 4.96 -0.41 -14.85
N ARG A 146 5.34 -1.61 -14.40
CA ARG A 146 4.59 -2.39 -13.41
C ARG A 146 4.57 -1.69 -12.06
N ALA A 147 5.68 -1.10 -11.63
CA ALA A 147 5.73 -0.26 -10.43
C ALA A 147 4.78 0.94 -10.54
N LYS A 148 4.73 1.63 -11.68
CA LYS A 148 3.81 2.75 -11.90
C LYS A 148 2.34 2.31 -11.89
N ALA A 149 2.02 1.17 -12.49
CA ALA A 149 0.66 0.62 -12.47
C ALA A 149 0.20 0.31 -11.03
N ARG A 150 1.03 -0.36 -10.23
CA ARG A 150 0.73 -0.66 -8.81
C ARG A 150 0.58 0.58 -7.95
N GLY A 151 1.26 1.67 -8.29
CA GLY A 151 1.11 2.96 -7.61
C GLY A 151 -0.31 3.54 -7.70
N ARG A 152 -1.08 3.19 -8.73
CA ARG A 152 -2.46 3.68 -8.92
C ARG A 152 -3.46 3.04 -7.95
N ASP A 153 -3.15 1.86 -7.43
CA ASP A 153 -4.04 1.12 -6.52
C ASP A 153 -3.95 1.61 -5.07
N ILE A 154 -2.91 2.39 -4.74
CA ILE A 154 -2.60 2.79 -3.36
C ILE A 154 -3.55 3.90 -2.88
N ALA A 155 -3.69 4.97 -3.67
CA ALA A 155 -4.56 6.11 -3.34
C ALA A 155 -6.02 5.69 -3.06
N PRO A 156 -6.72 4.97 -3.96
CA PRO A 156 -8.12 4.60 -3.72
C PRO A 156 -8.31 3.67 -2.52
N ALA A 157 -7.35 2.77 -2.24
CA ALA A 157 -7.40 1.92 -1.06
C ALA A 157 -7.21 2.72 0.24
N LEU A 158 -6.32 3.72 0.22
CA LEU A 158 -6.15 4.65 1.34
C LEU A 158 -7.38 5.53 1.53
N ASP A 159 -7.92 6.12 0.47
CA ASP A 159 -9.09 7.00 0.56
C ASP A 159 -10.32 6.26 1.10
N ALA A 160 -10.54 5.02 0.65
CA ALA A 160 -11.58 4.17 1.24
C ALA A 160 -11.37 3.93 2.75
N ALA A 161 -10.11 3.72 3.18
CA ALA A 161 -9.79 3.57 4.59
C ALA A 161 -10.06 4.87 5.39
N TRP A 162 -9.71 6.03 4.82
CA TRP A 162 -9.97 7.34 5.42
C TRP A 162 -11.46 7.62 5.57
N VAL A 163 -12.26 7.35 4.53
CA VAL A 163 -13.73 7.48 4.59
C VAL A 163 -14.31 6.54 5.63
N SER A 164 -13.80 5.31 5.76
CA SER A 164 -14.23 4.38 6.81
C SER A 164 -14.01 4.94 8.22
N VAL A 165 -12.81 5.48 8.49
CA VAL A 165 -12.52 6.08 9.81
C VAL A 165 -13.30 7.37 10.03
N ALA A 166 -13.46 8.20 9.00
CA ALA A 166 -14.26 9.42 9.09
C ALA A 166 -15.74 9.10 9.37
N THR A 167 -16.27 8.01 8.80
CA THR A 167 -17.61 7.48 9.11
C THR A 167 -17.72 7.11 10.59
N ASP A 168 -16.71 6.44 11.16
CA ASP A 168 -16.70 6.06 12.57
C ASP A 168 -16.64 7.29 13.49
N VAL A 169 -15.88 8.31 13.11
CA VAL A 169 -15.85 9.61 13.82
C VAL A 169 -17.22 10.29 13.75
N ALA A 170 -17.83 10.36 12.57
CA ALA A 170 -19.14 10.98 12.38
C ALA A 170 -20.24 10.29 13.20
N ARG A 171 -20.26 8.95 13.22
CA ARG A 171 -21.22 8.15 14.02
C ARG A 171 -21.10 8.37 15.52
N GLN A 172 -19.93 8.79 16.00
CA GLN A 172 -19.65 9.02 17.41
C GLN A 172 -19.68 10.51 17.78
N ALA A 173 -19.91 11.40 16.83
CA ALA A 173 -20.00 12.82 17.07
C ALA A 173 -21.36 13.17 17.68
N GLU A 174 -21.36 13.76 18.89
CA GLU A 174 -22.58 14.23 19.57
C GLU A 174 -23.17 15.50 18.93
N ARG A 175 -22.40 16.18 18.08
CA ARG A 175 -22.75 17.46 17.43
C ARG A 175 -22.53 17.36 15.92
N PRO A 176 -23.15 18.26 15.13
CA PRO A 176 -22.86 18.37 13.70
C PRO A 176 -21.35 18.47 13.47
N LEU A 177 -20.82 17.54 12.67
CA LEU A 177 -19.39 17.40 12.44
C LEU A 177 -18.92 18.49 11.48
N THR A 178 -18.13 19.45 11.98
CA THR A 178 -17.52 20.50 11.14
C THR A 178 -16.17 20.05 10.57
N ALA A 179 -15.75 20.64 9.44
CA ALA A 179 -14.47 20.34 8.81
C ALA A 179 -13.29 20.53 9.78
N GLY A 180 -13.21 21.66 10.48
CA GLY A 180 -12.19 21.89 11.50
C GLY A 180 -12.22 20.89 12.67
N ALA A 181 -13.40 20.39 13.08
CA ALA A 181 -13.49 19.37 14.12
C ALA A 181 -12.96 18.01 13.62
N LEU A 182 -13.31 17.63 12.39
CA LEU A 182 -12.81 16.42 11.76
C LEU A 182 -11.30 16.49 11.50
N ALA A 183 -10.80 17.63 11.01
CA ALA A 183 -9.39 17.90 10.75
C ALA A 183 -8.54 17.71 12.01
N ARG A 184 -8.96 18.31 13.14
CA ARG A 184 -8.30 18.12 14.44
C ARG A 184 -8.34 16.68 14.92
N THR A 185 -9.48 16.01 14.75
CA THR A 185 -9.65 14.62 15.20
C THR A 185 -8.77 13.66 14.41
N LEU A 186 -8.67 13.84 13.10
CA LEU A 186 -7.93 12.99 12.18
C LEU A 186 -6.49 13.44 11.91
N ARG A 187 -6.06 14.55 12.52
CA ARG A 187 -4.77 15.21 12.29
C ARG A 187 -4.48 15.45 10.80
N VAL A 188 -5.51 15.86 10.05
CA VAL A 188 -5.41 16.25 8.62
C VAL A 188 -5.62 17.76 8.46
N THR A 189 -5.34 18.29 7.27
CA THR A 189 -5.63 19.69 6.96
C THR A 189 -7.13 19.90 6.81
N GLU A 190 -7.60 21.12 7.07
CA GLU A 190 -9.03 21.46 6.93
C GLU A 190 -9.58 21.21 5.51
N PRO A 191 -8.88 21.57 4.41
CA PRO A 191 -9.34 21.24 3.05
C PRO A 191 -9.51 19.73 2.82
N GLN A 192 -8.63 18.92 3.41
CA GLN A 192 -8.73 17.47 3.31
C GLN A 192 -9.92 16.93 4.14
N ALA A 193 -10.22 17.55 5.28
CA ALA A 193 -11.40 17.20 6.05
C ALA A 193 -12.70 17.59 5.33
N GLU A 194 -12.73 18.72 4.62
CA GLU A 194 -13.85 19.11 3.76
C GLU A 194 -14.10 18.10 2.65
N GLU A 195 -13.04 17.65 1.96
CA GLU A 195 -13.14 16.59 0.94
C GLU A 195 -13.70 15.28 1.54
N LEU A 196 -13.24 14.89 2.74
CA LEU A 196 -13.77 13.71 3.42
C LEU A 196 -15.24 13.87 3.82
N LEU A 197 -15.66 15.06 4.26
CA LEU A 197 -17.07 15.34 4.57
C LEU A 197 -17.94 15.27 3.31
N ALA A 198 -17.48 15.83 2.19
CA ALA A 198 -18.19 15.73 0.91
C ALA A 198 -18.32 14.27 0.46
N LEU A 199 -17.27 13.45 0.62
CA LEU A 199 -17.33 12.01 0.33
C LEU A 199 -18.27 11.25 1.27
N LEU A 200 -18.37 11.65 2.53
CA LEU A 200 -19.32 11.06 3.48
C LEU A 200 -20.77 11.38 3.10
N GLU A 201 -21.06 12.64 2.76
CA GLU A 201 -22.39 13.06 2.32
C GLU A 201 -22.87 12.25 1.11
N VAL A 202 -21.99 12.08 0.10
CA VAL A 202 -22.29 11.24 -1.06
C VAL A 202 -22.55 9.78 -0.65
N ASN A 203 -21.73 9.21 0.24
CA ASN A 203 -21.90 7.82 0.68
C ASN A 203 -23.15 7.59 1.54
N ASP A 204 -23.54 8.57 2.35
CA ASP A 204 -24.74 8.50 3.19
C ASP A 204 -26.01 8.69 2.36
N LEU A 205 -26.00 9.54 1.32
CA LEU A 205 -27.08 9.63 0.34
C LEU A 205 -27.29 8.29 -0.39
N VAL A 206 -26.21 7.64 -0.82
CA VAL A 206 -26.28 6.31 -1.46
C VAL A 206 -26.84 5.27 -0.50
N ARG A 207 -26.48 5.30 0.79
CA ARG A 207 -27.04 4.38 1.79
C ARG A 207 -28.51 4.67 2.11
N GLY A 208 -28.91 5.93 2.16
CA GLY A 208 -30.30 6.34 2.38
C GLY A 208 -31.23 5.93 1.24
N ALA A 209 -30.74 6.02 -0.01
CA ALA A 209 -31.47 5.57 -1.20
C ALA A 209 -31.60 4.04 -1.32
N VAL A 210 -30.70 3.27 -0.69
CA VAL A 210 -30.68 1.79 -0.73
C VAL A 210 -31.28 1.18 0.54
N SER A 211 -32.09 1.94 1.29
CA SER A 211 -32.77 1.39 2.47
C SER A 211 -33.66 0.20 2.07
N PRO A 212 -33.50 -0.98 2.70
CA PRO A 212 -34.08 -2.25 2.22
C PRO A 212 -35.61 -2.34 2.33
N ALA A 213 -36.27 -1.34 2.92
CA ALA A 213 -37.72 -1.29 3.06
C ALA A 213 -38.47 -1.01 1.74
N ASP A 214 -37.76 -0.63 0.67
CA ASP A 214 -38.37 -0.27 -0.62
C ASP A 214 -37.67 -0.95 -1.82
N THR A 215 -37.19 -2.19 -1.63
CA THR A 215 -36.62 -3.01 -2.71
C THR A 215 -37.71 -3.69 -3.56
N GLY A 216 -38.57 -2.88 -4.19
CA GLY A 216 -39.54 -3.31 -5.20
C GLY A 216 -39.14 -2.99 -6.64
N GLY A 217 -38.07 -2.22 -6.85
CA GLY A 217 -37.59 -1.85 -8.18
C GLY A 217 -36.16 -2.29 -8.41
N GLU A 218 -35.96 -3.39 -9.15
CA GLU A 218 -34.66 -3.72 -9.73
C GLU A 218 -34.17 -2.56 -10.59
N PRO A 219 -33.08 -1.85 -10.25
CA PRO A 219 -32.43 -0.97 -11.19
C PRO A 219 -31.61 -1.89 -12.11
N LYS A 220 -32.24 -2.39 -13.19
CA LYS A 220 -31.53 -2.99 -14.32
C LYS A 220 -30.74 -1.90 -15.04
N LEU A 221 -29.63 -1.49 -14.44
CA LEU A 221 -28.60 -0.73 -15.14
C LEU A 221 -27.90 -1.71 -16.06
N ARG A 222 -28.38 -1.75 -17.31
CA ARG A 222 -27.77 -2.50 -18.41
C ARG A 222 -26.43 -1.83 -18.74
N ILE A 223 -25.38 -2.20 -18.01
CA ILE A 223 -24.01 -1.92 -18.41
C ILE A 223 -23.81 -2.71 -19.70
N GLY A 224 -23.77 -2.02 -20.84
CA GLY A 224 -23.44 -2.66 -22.11
C GLY A 224 -22.01 -3.20 -22.02
N ASP A 225 -21.83 -4.44 -22.49
CA ASP A 225 -20.55 -5.15 -22.51
C ASP A 225 -19.45 -4.22 -23.03
N SER A 226 -18.53 -3.84 -22.14
CA SER A 226 -17.37 -3.06 -22.52
C SER A 226 -16.36 -4.02 -23.16
N PRO A 227 -15.77 -3.69 -24.33
CA PRO A 227 -14.71 -4.53 -24.93
C PRO A 227 -13.48 -4.71 -24.02
N ALA A 228 -13.40 -3.97 -22.91
CA ALA A 228 -12.42 -4.17 -21.85
C ALA A 228 -12.62 -5.48 -21.06
N GLU A 229 -13.85 -5.99 -20.97
CA GLU A 229 -14.16 -7.24 -20.24
C GLU A 229 -13.79 -8.47 -21.08
N GLU A 230 -13.95 -8.39 -22.40
CA GLU A 230 -13.49 -9.42 -23.35
C GLU A 230 -11.94 -9.49 -23.41
N LEU A 231 -11.27 -8.33 -23.32
CA LEU A 231 -9.82 -8.25 -23.19
C LEU A 231 -9.31 -8.74 -21.83
N ALA A 232 -10.06 -8.54 -20.76
CA ALA A 232 -9.72 -9.05 -19.43
C ALA A 232 -9.94 -10.56 -19.32
N ALA A 233 -11.02 -11.09 -19.91
CA ALA A 233 -11.32 -12.52 -19.97
C ALA A 233 -10.27 -13.28 -20.80
N SER A 234 -9.85 -12.73 -21.95
CA SER A 234 -8.77 -13.32 -22.75
C SER A 234 -7.39 -13.25 -22.07
N ALA A 235 -7.10 -12.20 -21.31
CA ALA A 235 -5.86 -12.12 -20.53
C ALA A 235 -5.83 -13.13 -19.37
N LEU A 236 -6.96 -13.34 -18.68
CA LEU A 236 -7.07 -14.35 -17.61
C LEU A 236 -6.97 -15.77 -18.15
N ALA A 237 -7.59 -16.07 -19.29
CA ALA A 237 -7.46 -17.37 -19.96
C ALA A 237 -5.99 -17.67 -20.36
N ALA A 238 -5.27 -16.67 -20.85
CA ALA A 238 -3.85 -16.81 -21.20
C ALA A 238 -2.94 -17.02 -19.97
N GLU A 239 -3.27 -16.41 -18.81
CA GLU A 239 -2.54 -16.65 -17.56
C GLU A 239 -2.80 -18.06 -16.99
N GLU A 240 -4.01 -18.59 -17.16
CA GLU A 240 -4.38 -19.94 -16.69
C GLU A 240 -3.71 -21.04 -17.53
N GLU A 241 -3.64 -20.89 -18.86
CA GLU A 241 -2.89 -21.80 -19.74
C GLU A 241 -1.38 -21.79 -19.43
N ALA A 242 -0.79 -20.61 -19.16
CA ALA A 242 0.61 -20.50 -18.79
C ALA A 242 0.91 -21.14 -17.43
N PHE A 243 -0.04 -21.12 -16.49
CA PHE A 243 0.10 -21.79 -15.20
C PHE A 243 -0.01 -23.32 -15.34
N ALA A 244 -0.96 -23.80 -16.14
CA ALA A 244 -1.12 -25.23 -16.44
C ALA A 244 0.13 -25.82 -17.12
N ALA A 245 0.73 -25.10 -18.08
CA ALA A 245 1.98 -25.51 -18.72
C ALA A 245 3.14 -25.66 -17.73
N ARG A 246 3.30 -24.71 -16.80
CA ARG A 246 4.34 -24.77 -15.75
C ARG A 246 4.11 -25.91 -14.75
N GLN A 247 2.85 -26.27 -14.49
CA GLN A 247 2.52 -27.36 -13.57
C GLN A 247 2.78 -28.73 -14.22
N ALA A 248 2.49 -28.88 -15.51
CA ALA A 248 2.82 -30.06 -16.30
C ALA A 248 4.34 -30.31 -16.35
N GLU A 249 5.15 -29.25 -16.49
CA GLU A 249 6.61 -29.34 -16.52
C GLU A 249 7.25 -29.71 -15.17
N ARG A 250 6.55 -29.49 -14.04
CA ARG A 250 7.05 -29.85 -12.69
C ARG A 250 6.74 -31.29 -12.26
N LEU A 251 5.80 -31.96 -12.90
CA LEU A 251 5.39 -33.32 -12.53
C LEU A 251 6.45 -34.43 -12.73
N PRO A 252 7.44 -34.37 -13.65
CA PRO A 252 8.39 -35.47 -13.83
C PRO A 252 9.53 -35.51 -12.78
N GLN A 253 9.71 -34.49 -11.93
CA GLN A 253 10.85 -34.47 -10.98
C GLN A 253 10.57 -35.05 -9.59
N ARG A 254 9.33 -35.47 -9.27
CA ARG A 254 8.95 -35.88 -7.90
C ARG A 254 8.91 -37.40 -7.65
N THR A 255 9.58 -38.23 -8.44
CA THR A 255 9.57 -39.71 -8.25
C THR A 255 10.94 -40.35 -8.08
N ALA A 256 11.96 -39.60 -7.65
CA ALA A 256 13.23 -40.17 -7.21
C ALA A 256 13.42 -40.00 -5.69
N HIS A 257 12.49 -40.51 -4.87
CA HIS A 257 12.77 -40.74 -3.46
C HIS A 257 13.52 -42.07 -3.35
N VAL A 258 14.83 -41.97 -3.17
CA VAL A 258 15.72 -43.10 -2.86
C VAL A 258 15.34 -43.65 -1.48
N ASP A 259 15.10 -44.97 -1.44
CA ASP A 259 14.84 -45.75 -0.23
C ASP A 259 16.15 -45.99 0.54
N PRO A 260 16.30 -45.51 1.78
CA PRO A 260 17.54 -45.63 2.54
C PRO A 260 17.76 -46.99 3.21
N THR A 261 16.93 -48.02 2.97
CA THR A 261 17.00 -49.28 3.73
C THR A 261 17.77 -50.45 3.11
N LYS A 262 18.56 -50.24 2.04
CA LYS A 262 19.51 -51.26 1.57
C LYS A 262 20.93 -50.99 2.09
N ARG A 263 21.24 -51.56 3.25
CA ARG A 263 22.59 -52.00 3.64
C ARG A 263 22.50 -53.38 4.26
#